data_AF-A0A2J5P246-F1
#
_entry.id   AF-A0A2J5P246-F1
#
_cell.length_a   1.000
_cell.length_b   1.000
_cell.length_c   1.000
_cell.angle_alpha   90.00
_cell.angle_beta   90.00
_cell.angle_gamma   90.00
#
_symmetry.space_group_name_H-M   'P 1'
#
loop_
_entity.id
_entity.type
_entity.pdbx_description
1 polymer ?
#
loop_
_entity_poly.entity_id
_entity_poly.type
_entity_poly.pdbx_seq_one_letter_code
_entity_poly.pdbx_strand_id
1 'polypeptide(L)' 'MPVITLPDGSQRHFDHAVSPMDVALDIGPGLAKATIAGRVNGELVDACDLIENDATLSII' A
#
# COMPACT_ATOMS: atom_id res chain seq x y z
N MET A 1 3.48 -9.64 9.36
CA MET A 1 4.61 -9.12 8.57
C MET A 1 4.23 -9.23 7.10
N PRO A 2 3.41 -8.29 6.59
CA PRO A 2 2.91 -8.38 5.21
C PRO A 2 4.00 -8.02 4.20
N VAL A 3 4.03 -8.76 3.09
CA VAL A 3 4.77 -8.42 1.89
C VAL A 3 3.83 -7.71 0.92
N ILE A 4 4.09 -6.42 0.68
CA ILE A 4 3.30 -5.59 -0.23
C ILE A 4 3.99 -5.55 -1.59
N THR A 5 3.32 -6.05 -2.61
CA THR A 5 3.81 -6.05 -4.00
C THR A 5 3.19 -4.90 -4.77
N LEU A 6 4.02 -4.05 -5.36
CA LEU A 6 3.60 -2.90 -6.16
C LEU A 6 3.45 -3.30 -7.64
N PRO A 7 2.72 -2.52 -8.46
CA PRO A 7 2.48 -2.83 -9.87
C PRO A 7 3.76 -2.82 -10.75
N ASP A 8 4.86 -2.23 -10.27
CA ASP A 8 6.16 -2.29 -10.91
C ASP A 8 6.93 -3.61 -10.62
N GLY A 9 6.34 -4.49 -9.81
CA GLY A 9 6.93 -5.75 -9.37
C GLY A 9 7.85 -5.61 -8.15
N SER A 10 8.05 -4.40 -7.62
CA SER A 10 8.81 -4.21 -6.38
C SER A 10 8.03 -4.74 -5.18
N GLN A 11 8.77 -5.27 -4.20
CA GLN A 11 8.21 -5.82 -2.98
C GLN A 11 8.73 -5.04 -1.78
N ARG A 12 7.82 -4.70 -0.87
CA ARG A 12 8.13 -4.04 0.40
C ARG A 12 7.73 -4.94 1.55
N HIS A 13 8.65 -5.12 2.50
CA HIS A 13 8.44 -5.95 3.67
C HIS A 13 8.15 -5.05 4.86
N PHE A 14 7.01 -5.25 5.51
CA PHE A 14 6.64 -4.53 6.71
C PHE A 14 6.55 -5.50 7.89
N ASP A 15 6.98 -5.03 9.07
CA ASP A 15 6.96 -5.79 10.32
C ASP A 15 5.60 -5.73 11.04
N HIS A 16 4.74 -4.78 10.65
CA HIS A 16 3.39 -4.57 11.18
C HIS A 16 2.37 -4.44 10.04
N ALA A 17 1.08 -4.44 10.38
CA ALA A 17 0.01 -4.14 9.43
C ALA A 17 0.12 -2.68 8.97
N VAL A 18 0.02 -2.44 7.67
CA VAL A 18 0.24 -1.11 7.06
C VAL A 18 -0.95 -0.72 6.19
N SER A 19 -1.22 0.57 6.10
CA SER A 19 -2.23 1.09 5.19
C SER A 19 -1.67 1.45 3.82
N PRO A 20 -2.50 1.57 2.77
CA PRO A 20 -2.07 2.13 1.49
C PRO A 20 -1.35 3.48 1.64
N MET A 21 -1.80 4.32 2.57
CA MET A 21 -1.16 5.61 2.87
C MET A 21 0.24 5.44 3.46
N ASP A 22 0.43 4.48 4.38
CA ASP A 22 1.75 4.20 4.95
C ASP A 22 2.72 3.72 3.87
N VAL A 23 2.27 2.85 2.97
CA VAL A 23 3.08 2.41 1.82
C VAL A 23 3.39 3.57 0.88
N ALA A 24 2.43 4.46 0.63
CA ALA A 24 2.67 5.64 -0.19
C ALA A 24 3.67 6.62 0.44
N LEU A 25 3.62 6.79 1.76
CA LEU A 25 4.57 7.60 2.54
C LEU A 25 5.99 7.03 2.47
N ASP A 26 6.13 5.71 2.57
CA ASP A 26 7.40 4.99 2.46
C ASP A 26 8.00 5.03 1.03
N ILE A 27 7.16 5.14 0.00
CA ILE A 27 7.60 5.41 -1.38
C ILE A 27 8.07 6.85 -1.54
N GLY A 28 7.32 7.81 -1.01
CA GLY A 28 7.75 9.20 -0.92
C GLY A 28 6.61 10.20 -0.73
N PRO A 29 6.94 11.40 -0.22
CA PRO A 29 5.94 12.40 0.19
C PRO A 29 5.07 12.90 -0.97
N GLY A 30 5.59 12.89 -2.20
CA GLY A 30 4.84 13.26 -3.40
C GLY A 30 3.71 12.29 -3.72
N LEU A 31 3.96 10.98 -3.58
CA LEU A 31 2.97 9.95 -3.83
C LEU A 31 1.93 9.91 -2.71
N ALA A 32 2.36 9.99 -1.45
CA ALA A 32 1.45 10.10 -0.31
C ALA A 32 0.50 11.29 -0.44
N LYS A 33 1.00 12.45 -0.89
CA LYS A 33 0.16 13.63 -1.13
C LYS A 33 -0.86 13.42 -2.25
N ALA A 34 -0.54 12.59 -3.25
CA ALA A 34 -1.41 12.26 -4.36
C ALA A 34 -2.34 11.06 -4.08
N THR A 35 -2.15 10.35 -2.97
CA THR A 35 -2.90 9.14 -2.63
C THR A 35 -4.30 9.51 -2.18
N ILE A 36 -5.30 8.95 -2.87
CA ILE A 36 -6.71 9.08 -2.52
C ILE A 36 -7.21 7.78 -1.92
N ALA A 37 -6.83 6.65 -2.52
CA ALA A 37 -7.28 5.32 -2.12
C ALA A 37 -6.21 4.26 -2.43
N GLY A 38 -6.45 3.05 -1.95
CA GLY A 38 -5.68 1.86 -2.32
C GLY A 38 -6.50 0.92 -3.19
N ARG A 39 -5.81 0.10 -3.98
CA ARG A 39 -6.36 -1.15 -4.52
C ARG A 39 -5.56 -2.31 -3.97
N VAL A 40 -6.17 -3.09 -3.09
CA VAL A 40 -5.54 -4.24 -2.41
C VAL A 40 -6.12 -5.51 -3.00
N ASN A 41 -5.27 -6.35 -3.60
CA ASN A 41 -5.69 -7.62 -4.24
C ASN A 41 -6.83 -7.48 -5.27
N GLY A 42 -6.90 -6.32 -5.93
CA GLY A 42 -7.93 -6.01 -6.92
C GLY A 42 -9.16 -5.28 -6.36
N GLU A 43 -9.32 -5.18 -5.04
CA GLU A 43 -10.43 -4.49 -4.39
C GLU A 43 -10.06 -3.06 -4.01
N LEU A 44 -10.99 -2.11 -4.19
CA LEU A 44 -10.79 -0.72 -3.80
C LEU A 44 -11.01 -0.59 -2.29
N VAL A 45 -10.04 0.04 -1.62
CA VAL A 45 -10.02 0.25 -0.17
C VAL A 45 -9.66 1.70 0.12
N ASP A 46 -10.04 2.20 1.29
CA ASP A 46 -9.66 3.53 1.72
C ASP A 46 -8.16 3.60 2.01
N ALA A 47 -7.57 4.79 1.90
CA ALA A 47 -6.14 4.97 2.10
C ALA A 47 -5.67 4.61 3.53
N CYS A 48 -6.60 4.57 4.50
CA CYS A 48 -6.34 4.23 5.90
C CYS A 48 -6.65 2.77 6.28
N ASP A 49 -7.18 1.96 5.35
CA ASP A 49 -7.51 0.57 5.62
C ASP A 49 -6.24 -0.26 5.85
N LEU A 50 -6.25 -1.11 6.88
CA LEU A 50 -5.07 -1.89 7.25
C LEU A 50 -4.92 -3.15 6.41
N ILE A 51 -3.70 -3.37 5.94
CA ILE A 51 -3.28 -4.56 5.23
C ILE A 51 -2.47 -5.43 6.19
N GLU A 52 -3.08 -6.50 6.70
CA GLU A 52 -2.46 -7.40 7.70
C GLU A 52 -1.68 -8.56 7.07
N ASN A 53 -2.03 -8.93 5.84
CA ASN A 53 -1.50 -10.08 5.11
C ASN A 53 -0.82 -9.64 3.80
N ASP A 54 -0.05 -10.55 3.21
CA ASP A 54 0.60 -10.31 1.92
C ASP A 54 -0.43 -9.92 0.85
N ALA A 55 -0.14 -8.88 0.10
CA ALA A 55 -1.07 -8.32 -0.86
C ALA A 55 -0.37 -7.62 -2.02
N THR A 56 -1.08 -7.55 -3.15
CA THR A 56 -0.75 -6.63 -4.24
C THR A 56 -1.42 -5.29 -3.98
N LEU A 57 -0.67 -4.18 -4.02
CA LEU A 57 -1.16 -2.84 -3.76
C LEU A 57 -0.91 -1.94 -4.96
N SER A 58 -1.94 -1.24 -5.42
CA SER A 58 -1.81 -0.09 -6.31
C SER A 58 -2.37 1.16 -5.64
N ILE A 59 -1.63 2.26 -5.68
CA ILE A 59 -2.10 3.57 -5.20
C ILE A 59 -3.01 4.19 -6.27
N ILE A 60 -4.14 4.74 -5.82
CA ILE A 60 -5.14 5.43 -6.64
C ILE A 60 -5.15 6.92 -6.30
#